data_AF-A0A1I8N2B3-F1
#
_entry.id   AF-A0A1I8N2B3-F1
#
_cell.length_a   1.000
_cell.length_b   1.000
_cell.length_c   1.000
_cell.angle_alpha   90.00
_cell.angle_beta   90.00
_cell.angle_gamma   90.00
#
_symmetry.space_group_name_H-M   'P 1'
#
loop_
_entity.id
_entity.type
_entity.pdbx_description
1 polymer ?
#
loop_
_entity_poly.entity_id
_entity_poly.type
_entity_poly.pdbx_seq_one_letter_code
_entity_poly.pdbx_strand_id
1 'polypeptide(L)'
;MVPTTMPHDYHSYPRYDFEYGVQDSKTGDVKDQWEHRDGDQVKGSYTLKEADGTTRVVDYHADDHHGFNAVVTKLGTASHPETYHHQHGDWEGGNGGHGYGHGHGYGYGHASSYAKVKLH
;
A
#
# COMPACT_ATOMS: atom_id res chain seq x y z
N MET A 1 49.44 13.39 -31.95
CA MET A 1 47.99 13.65 -31.99
C MET A 1 47.31 12.47 -31.32
N VAL A 2 46.60 12.66 -30.22
CA VAL A 2 45.87 11.61 -29.49
C VAL A 2 44.40 11.73 -29.87
N PRO A 3 43.70 10.66 -30.30
CA PRO A 3 42.28 10.75 -30.58
C PRO A 3 41.52 10.78 -29.25
N THR A 4 40.81 11.87 -28.99
CA THR A 4 39.83 11.94 -27.90
C THR A 4 38.63 11.09 -28.29
N THR A 5 38.52 9.91 -27.68
CA THR A 5 37.26 9.16 -27.67
C THR A 5 36.24 9.95 -26.86
N MET A 6 35.30 10.61 -27.55
CA MET A 6 34.11 11.16 -26.92
C MET A 6 33.38 10.01 -26.20
N PRO A 7 33.09 10.10 -24.89
CA PRO A 7 32.17 9.16 -24.28
C PRO A 7 30.83 9.38 -24.96
N HIS A 8 30.38 8.37 -25.70
CA HIS A 8 29.03 8.34 -26.24
C HIS A 8 28.12 8.19 -25.02
N ASP A 9 27.64 9.30 -24.47
CA ASP A 9 26.58 9.30 -23.47
C ASP A 9 25.38 8.61 -24.10
N TYR A 10 25.23 7.32 -23.78
CA TYR A 10 24.12 6.50 -24.21
C TYR A 10 22.92 6.90 -23.35
N HIS A 11 22.38 8.09 -23.58
CA HIS A 11 21.12 8.53 -23.00
C HIS A 11 19.99 7.72 -23.63
N SER A 12 19.72 6.54 -23.07
CA SER A 12 18.50 5.80 -23.42
C SER A 12 17.31 6.54 -22.82
N TYR A 13 16.34 6.89 -23.65
CA TYR A 13 15.10 7.51 -23.23
C TYR A 13 14.30 6.52 -22.35
N PRO A 14 14.15 6.76 -21.03
CA PRO A 14 13.51 5.79 -20.14
C PRO A 14 12.00 5.82 -20.34
N ARG A 15 11.40 4.66 -20.62
CA ARG A 15 9.94 4.55 -20.76
C ARG A 15 9.44 3.20 -20.27
N TYR A 16 8.45 3.23 -19.37
CA TYR A 16 7.83 2.01 -18.84
C TYR A 16 6.41 2.24 -18.31
N ASP A 17 5.68 1.15 -18.19
CA ASP A 17 4.51 1.02 -17.32
C ASP A 17 4.84 0.04 -16.18
N PHE A 18 4.41 0.38 -14.97
CA PHE A 18 4.48 -0.47 -13.79
C PHE A 18 3.11 -0.57 -13.14
N GLU A 19 2.71 -1.77 -12.71
CA GLU A 19 1.52 -2.00 -11.92
C GLU A 19 1.80 -3.03 -10.82
N TYR A 20 1.18 -2.84 -9.66
CA TYR A 20 1.23 -3.77 -8.54
C TYR A 20 -0.10 -3.77 -7.81
N GLY A 21 -0.53 -4.93 -7.32
CA GLY A 21 -1.76 -5.02 -6.52
C GLY A 21 -1.75 -6.20 -5.56
N VAL A 22 -2.43 -6.05 -4.43
CA VAL A 22 -2.68 -7.09 -3.43
C VAL A 22 -4.13 -7.04 -3.01
N GLN A 23 -4.75 -8.20 -2.98
CA GLN A 23 -6.07 -8.44 -2.42
C GLN A 23 -5.96 -9.66 -1.51
N ASP A 24 -5.82 -9.42 -0.21
CA ASP A 24 -5.75 -10.47 0.81
C ASP A 24 -6.90 -10.32 1.81
N SER A 25 -7.93 -11.15 1.64
CA SER A 25 -9.10 -11.12 2.53
C SER A 25 -8.81 -11.67 3.93
N LYS A 26 -7.69 -12.39 4.12
CA LYS A 26 -7.31 -12.97 5.40
C LYS A 26 -6.65 -11.93 6.30
N THR A 27 -5.76 -11.11 5.74
CA THR A 27 -5.06 -10.06 6.49
C THR A 27 -5.75 -8.70 6.41
N GLY A 28 -6.65 -8.50 5.44
CA GLY A 28 -7.26 -7.22 5.14
C GLY A 28 -6.38 -6.29 4.30
N ASP A 29 -5.23 -6.77 3.84
CA ASP A 29 -4.31 -6.02 2.99
C ASP A 29 -4.89 -5.89 1.58
N VAL A 30 -5.31 -4.66 1.27
CA VAL A 30 -5.88 -4.28 -0.03
C VAL A 30 -5.18 -3.02 -0.50
N LYS A 31 -4.48 -3.13 -1.63
CA LYS A 31 -3.75 -2.01 -2.24
C LYS A 31 -3.53 -2.24 -3.72
N ASP A 32 -3.49 -1.14 -4.46
CA ASP A 32 -3.21 -1.11 -5.88
C ASP A 32 -2.30 0.08 -6.18
N GLN A 33 -1.39 -0.08 -7.13
CA GLN A 33 -0.48 0.95 -7.60
C GLN A 33 -0.30 0.84 -9.11
N TRP A 34 -0.20 1.99 -9.78
CA TRP A 34 0.32 2.07 -11.14
C TRP A 34 1.25 3.26 -11.30
N GLU A 35 2.22 3.14 -12.21
CA GLU A 35 3.12 4.20 -12.61
C GLU A 35 3.41 4.12 -14.11
N HIS A 36 3.43 5.28 -14.75
CA HIS A 36 3.85 5.45 -16.12
C HIS A 36 5.00 6.44 -16.16
N ARG A 37 6.12 6.03 -16.76
CA ARG A 37 7.26 6.92 -17.05
C ARG A 37 7.42 7.11 -18.54
N ASP A 38 7.59 8.36 -18.94
CA ASP A 38 7.89 8.78 -20.30
C ASP A 38 8.98 9.85 -20.26
N GLY A 39 10.24 9.45 -20.47
CA GLY A 39 11.40 10.32 -20.31
C GLY A 39 11.54 10.79 -18.87
N ASP A 40 11.48 12.10 -18.66
CA ASP A 40 11.60 12.74 -17.36
C ASP A 40 10.25 12.94 -16.66
N GLN A 41 9.15 12.62 -17.35
CA GLN A 41 7.80 12.68 -16.79
C GLN A 41 7.46 11.34 -16.13
N VAL A 42 7.02 11.40 -14.88
CA VAL A 42 6.43 10.26 -14.16
C VAL A 42 5.05 10.64 -13.68
N LYS A 43 4.08 9.74 -13.82
CA LYS A 43 2.77 9.87 -13.20
C LYS A 43 2.32 8.53 -12.66
N GLY A 44 1.56 8.54 -11.58
CA GLY A 44 1.04 7.32 -11.01
C GLY A 44 0.01 7.57 -9.94
N SER A 45 -0.50 6.47 -9.39
CA SER A 45 -1.39 6.51 -8.24
C SER A 45 -1.16 5.28 -7.38
N TYR A 46 -1.39 5.41 -6.08
CA TYR A 46 -1.56 4.26 -5.21
C TYR A 46 -2.83 4.38 -4.36
N THR A 47 -3.42 3.23 -4.04
CA THR A 47 -4.50 3.08 -3.09
C THR A 47 -4.09 2.14 -1.97
N LEU A 48 -4.50 2.46 -0.73
CA LEU A 48 -4.23 1.63 0.44
C LEU A 48 -5.44 1.63 1.36
N LYS A 49 -5.97 0.44 1.67
CA LYS A 49 -6.93 0.26 2.75
C LYS A 49 -6.22 0.39 4.09
N GLU A 50 -6.58 1.41 4.86
CA GLU A 50 -5.96 1.69 6.16
C GLU A 50 -6.66 0.90 7.28
N ALA A 51 -5.94 0.71 8.39
CA ALA A 51 -6.42 -0.03 9.55
C ALA A 51 -7.62 0.64 10.25
N ASP A 52 -7.78 1.95 10.10
CA ASP A 52 -8.92 2.72 10.64
C ASP A 52 -10.19 2.59 9.79
N GLY A 53 -10.17 1.78 8.73
CA GLY A 53 -11.27 1.54 7.82
C GLY A 53 -11.34 2.51 6.64
N THR A 54 -10.51 3.55 6.59
CA THR A 54 -10.45 4.46 5.44
C THR A 54 -9.62 3.91 4.29
N THR A 55 -9.73 4.54 3.13
CA THR A 55 -8.85 4.28 1.98
C THR A 55 -8.06 5.54 1.67
N ARG A 56 -6.74 5.44 1.67
CA ARG A 56 -5.86 6.51 1.16
C ARG A 56 -5.69 6.33 -0.34
N VAL A 57 -5.88 7.40 -1.09
CA VAL A 57 -5.57 7.51 -2.52
C VAL A 57 -4.54 8.61 -2.68
N VAL A 58 -3.45 8.32 -3.38
CA VAL A 58 -2.43 9.33 -3.68
C VAL A 58 -2.18 9.34 -5.17
N ASP A 59 -2.57 10.44 -5.81
CA ASP A 59 -2.25 10.71 -7.21
C ASP A 59 -1.00 11.57 -7.25
N TYR A 60 -0.01 11.16 -8.03
CA TYR A 60 1.29 11.82 -8.08
C TYR A 60 1.79 12.03 -9.50
N HIS A 61 2.62 13.06 -9.65
CA HIS A 61 3.39 13.31 -10.86
C HIS A 61 4.75 13.91 -10.51
N ALA A 62 5.74 13.73 -11.39
CA ALA A 62 7.05 14.33 -11.27
C ALA A 62 7.60 14.73 -12.64
N ASP A 63 8.31 15.85 -12.67
CA ASP A 63 9.05 16.34 -13.82
C ASP A 63 10.26 17.21 -13.41
N ASP A 64 11.13 17.50 -14.37
CA ASP A 64 12.38 18.24 -14.15
C ASP A 64 12.19 19.72 -13.76
N HIS A 65 11.01 20.29 -14.03
CA HIS A 65 10.71 21.69 -13.77
C HIS A 65 10.03 21.92 -12.42
N HIS A 66 9.09 21.05 -12.04
CA HIS A 66 8.24 21.17 -10.85
C HIS A 66 8.60 20.18 -9.75
N GLY A 67 9.46 19.20 -10.04
CA GLY A 67 9.77 18.11 -9.13
C GLY A 67 8.55 17.23 -8.86
N PHE A 68 8.60 16.49 -7.74
CA PHE A 68 7.52 15.61 -7.32
C PHE A 68 6.38 16.38 -6.66
N ASN A 69 5.15 16.10 -7.09
CA ASN A 69 3.92 16.63 -6.51
C ASN A 69 2.90 15.51 -6.33
N ALA A 70 2.15 15.55 -5.23
CA ALA A 70 1.14 14.55 -4.92
C ALA A 70 -0.09 15.18 -4.27
N VAL A 71 -1.26 14.64 -4.61
CA VAL A 71 -2.53 14.94 -3.96
C VAL A 71 -2.97 13.71 -3.18
N VAL A 72 -3.13 13.87 -1.88
CA VAL A 72 -3.56 12.80 -0.97
C VAL A 72 -5.03 12.98 -0.63
N THR A 73 -5.83 11.97 -0.93
CA THR A 73 -7.25 11.91 -0.60
C THR A 73 -7.50 10.78 0.38
N LYS A 74 -8.25 11.04 1.46
CA LYS A 74 -8.70 10.03 2.41
C LYS A 74 -10.20 9.81 2.23
N LEU A 75 -10.58 8.59 1.87
CA LEU A 75 -11.97 8.20 1.62
C LEU A 75 -12.52 7.39 2.81
N GLY A 76 -13.75 7.68 3.21
CA GLY A 76 -14.44 7.02 4.32
C GLY A 76 -14.25 7.74 5.66
N THR A 77 -14.73 7.11 6.73
CA THR A 77 -14.67 7.64 8.10
C THR A 77 -13.69 6.82 8.92
N ALA A 78 -12.72 7.48 9.53
CA ALA A 78 -11.76 6.83 10.41
C ALA A 78 -12.45 6.40 11.71
N SER A 79 -12.25 5.14 12.10
CA SER A 79 -12.65 4.62 13.40
C SER A 79 -11.40 4.41 14.26
N HIS A 80 -11.31 5.15 15.35
CA HIS A 80 -10.28 4.94 16.37
C HIS A 80 -10.88 4.21 17.57
N PRO A 81 -10.15 3.27 18.20
CA PRO A 81 -10.62 2.66 19.43
C PRO A 81 -10.80 3.73 20.51
N GLU A 82 -11.99 3.77 21.11
CA GLU A 82 -12.25 4.57 22.30
C GLU A 82 -11.32 4.10 23.43
N THR A 83 -10.65 5.04 24.09
CA THR A 83 -9.81 4.72 25.25
C THR A 83 -10.74 4.38 26.41
N TYR A 84 -11.03 3.10 26.62
CA TYR A 84 -11.72 2.66 27.82
C TYR A 84 -10.82 2.92 29.03
N HIS A 85 -11.12 3.97 29.79
CA HIS A 85 -10.60 4.16 31.14
C HIS A 85 -11.10 3.01 32.02
N HIS A 86 -10.37 1.91 32.05
CA HIS A 86 -10.57 0.87 33.06
C HIS A 86 -10.06 1.41 34.40
N GLN A 87 -11.00 1.89 35.23
CA GLN A 87 -10.80 1.96 36.67
C GLN A 87 -10.45 0.55 37.15
N HIS A 88 -9.20 0.37 37.57
CA HIS A 88 -8.70 -0.81 38.25
C HIS A 88 -9.54 -1.01 39.53
N GLY A 89 -10.47 -1.97 39.49
CA GLY A 89 -11.15 -2.50 40.66
C GLY A 89 -10.46 -3.79 41.11
N ASP A 90 -10.14 -3.85 42.39
CA ASP A 90 -9.47 -4.96 43.07
C ASP A 90 -10.18 -6.31 42.82
N TRP A 91 -9.41 -7.35 42.47
CA TRP A 91 -9.92 -8.72 42.25
C TRP A 91 -9.63 -9.59 43.47
N GLU A 92 -10.68 -10.04 44.18
CA GLU A 92 -10.65 -11.17 45.09
C GLU A 92 -11.79 -12.15 44.75
N GLY A 93 -11.42 -13.38 44.34
CA GLY A 93 -12.27 -14.57 44.46
C GLY A 93 -12.96 -15.08 43.19
N GLY A 94 -12.75 -16.38 42.87
CA GLY A 94 -13.75 -17.19 42.17
C GLY A 94 -13.23 -18.22 41.17
N ASN A 95 -13.03 -19.46 41.64
CA ASN A 95 -12.90 -20.67 40.80
C ASN A 95 -14.29 -21.07 40.27
N GLY A 96 -14.43 -21.28 38.95
CA GLY A 96 -15.65 -21.80 38.33
C GLY A 96 -15.37 -22.30 36.91
N GLY A 97 -15.39 -23.62 36.72
CA GLY A 97 -15.01 -24.27 35.47
C GLY A 97 -16.13 -24.54 34.46
N HIS A 98 -15.74 -25.37 33.48
CA HIS A 98 -16.53 -26.13 32.50
C HIS A 98 -17.02 -25.40 31.24
N GLY A 99 -16.58 -25.91 30.08
CA GLY A 99 -17.56 -26.31 29.07
C GLY A 99 -17.23 -26.09 27.59
N TYR A 100 -16.80 -27.18 26.95
CA TYR A 100 -17.15 -27.68 25.60
C TYR A 100 -17.18 -26.70 24.40
N GLY A 101 -16.18 -26.88 23.53
CA GLY A 101 -16.33 -27.14 22.09
C GLY A 101 -17.23 -26.22 21.27
N HIS A 102 -16.60 -25.35 20.48
CA HIS A 102 -17.16 -24.91 19.21
C HIS A 102 -16.09 -24.97 18.12
N GLY A 103 -16.32 -25.83 17.13
CA GLY A 103 -15.48 -25.98 15.96
C GLY A 103 -15.47 -24.69 15.15
N HIS A 104 -14.33 -24.01 15.12
CA HIS A 104 -14.11 -22.86 14.28
C HIS A 104 -13.66 -23.36 12.90
N GLY A 105 -14.63 -23.46 11.98
CA GLY A 105 -14.35 -23.62 10.56
C GLY A 105 -13.53 -22.43 10.09
N TYR A 106 -12.24 -22.65 9.85
CA TYR A 106 -11.34 -21.66 9.29
C TYR A 106 -11.81 -21.35 7.87
N GLY A 107 -12.56 -20.26 7.72
CA GLY A 107 -12.89 -19.71 6.40
C GLY A 107 -11.58 -19.46 5.66
N TYR A 108 -11.35 -20.22 4.60
CA TYR A 108 -10.16 -20.10 3.76
C TYR A 108 -10.21 -18.75 3.03
N GLY A 109 -9.72 -17.70 3.69
CA GLY A 109 -9.49 -16.42 3.02
C GLY A 109 -8.55 -16.61 1.83
N HIS A 110 -8.87 -15.96 0.71
CA HIS A 110 -8.06 -16.02 -0.50
C HIS A 110 -7.18 -14.78 -0.57
N ALA A 111 -5.91 -14.98 -0.90
CA ALA A 111 -4.95 -13.92 -1.13
C ALA A 111 -4.43 -14.01 -2.57
N SER A 112 -4.49 -12.89 -3.28
CA SER A 112 -3.90 -12.75 -4.62
C SER A 112 -3.07 -11.50 -4.69
N SER A 113 -1.96 -11.57 -5.43
CA SER A 113 -1.12 -10.42 -5.73
C SER A 113 -0.60 -10.51 -7.16
N TYR A 114 -0.22 -9.37 -7.72
CA TYR A 114 0.44 -9.30 -9.00
C TYR A 114 1.45 -8.14 -9.04
N ALA A 115 2.42 -8.25 -9.94
CA ALA A 115 3.28 -7.16 -10.35
C ALA A 115 3.51 -7.27 -11.85
N LYS A 116 3.46 -6.15 -12.57
CA LYS A 116 3.70 -6.07 -14.01
C LYS A 116 4.64 -4.91 -14.29
N VAL A 117 5.62 -5.15 -15.15
CA VAL A 117 6.48 -4.12 -15.73
C VAL A 117 6.45 -4.31 -17.24
N LYS A 118 6.28 -3.21 -17.97
CA LYS A 118 6.37 -3.18 -19.42
C LYS A 118 7.32 -2.09 -19.85
N LEU A 119 8.42 -2.45 -20.51
CA LEU A 119 9.35 -1.51 -21.11
C LEU A 119 8.87 -1.14 -22.52
N HIS A 120 9.20 0.07 -22.98
CA HIS A 120 8.88 0.57 -24.31
C HIS A 120 10.13 0.93 -25.11
#